data_AF-A0A1Y1V087-F1
#
_entry.id   AF-A0A1Y1V087-F1
#
_cell.length_a   1.000
_cell.length_b   1.000
_cell.length_c   1.000
_cell.angle_alpha   90.00
_cell.angle_beta   90.00
_cell.angle_gamma   90.00
#
_symmetry.space_group_name_H-M   'P 1'
#
loop_
_entity.id
_entity.type
_entity.pdbx_description
1 polymer ?
#
loop_
_entity_poly.entity_id
_entity_poly.type
_entity_poly.pdbx_seq_one_letter_code
_entity_poly.pdbx_strand_id
1 'polypeptide(L)'
;MRLSVTFILLATSALCKSLAYNNGYPDCQFSNLVYYTDNDGDWSIENNEWCLIPKNFATCWASALGYPCCSGSDVVLIDNDGEWGVENNEWCGIIKNFSSNNSINNNSNKDDNDNNNNKGNGNNSSNISNNKNDNNRRPVDPSETAKQNYSKPVAFPGADGGGKFATGGRGGEVVFVTNLNDSGQGSFRDAVSKSNRIVLFKVSGTVELKSDVVVQSNITIAGQTAPGGHGIVLKNFKLGFGGTNVICRFIGSRPGERGSNAEYDAWGGAKGANSIVDHCSIGWANDEQWGLYSYTDDFTIQYTVIGPANSFSYHKKGIHGFGIMLGRKNVSYHHNLIAHNISRNFRGKIPDKNTCDFTNNVIYNWGYQTTYGTIGHLNYVGNTLKKGPSTKGGNNYVSVADSGTKPENYSIYLTGNRFLNSNNTPYNDFNTYNWKGITYKDGSKNEGNTKSNTPFIMQNGSDNSSTIEHVESAERAYDNVLTYAGNGISSDKRISIDKQCAAETKNGTGSLVGARPYNEANSSQKSDIDKYGIKCGVKFEYPPAITKYDIIDTDGDGMPDDWEIARGLNPNSKYAADGSLESSGDYCGRGYTNIEYYLNDLTINAFPSGIVKRSPTLQEM
;
A
#
# COMPACT_ATOMS: atom_id res chain seq x y z
N MET A 1 -20.24 -58.12 17.59
CA MET A 1 -20.91 -57.66 18.82
C MET A 1 -20.16 -56.41 19.29
N ARG A 2 -20.84 -55.26 19.38
CA ARG A 2 -20.22 -53.92 19.46
C ARG A 2 -19.27 -53.78 20.66
N LEU A 3 -18.01 -53.45 20.42
CA LEU A 3 -17.07 -52.96 21.45
C LEU A 3 -17.03 -51.43 21.39
N SER A 4 -17.31 -50.82 22.54
CA SER A 4 -17.16 -49.39 22.83
C SER A 4 -15.68 -49.12 23.12
N VAL A 5 -15.09 -48.10 22.49
CA VAL A 5 -13.72 -47.64 22.79
C VAL A 5 -13.82 -46.35 23.60
N THR A 6 -13.34 -46.43 24.84
CA THR A 6 -13.18 -45.35 25.81
C THR A 6 -11.90 -44.56 25.47
N PHE A 7 -12.01 -43.22 25.36
CA PHE A 7 -10.83 -42.34 25.35
C PHE A 7 -10.58 -41.80 26.76
N ILE A 8 -9.36 -42.00 27.25
CA ILE A 8 -8.85 -41.51 28.53
C ILE A 8 -8.30 -40.09 28.30
N LEU A 9 -8.86 -39.09 29.00
CA LEU A 9 -8.30 -37.75 29.11
C LEU A 9 -7.33 -37.73 30.31
N LEU A 10 -6.06 -37.41 30.07
CA LEU A 10 -5.09 -37.06 31.11
C LEU A 10 -5.12 -35.54 31.28
N ALA A 11 -5.61 -35.10 32.45
CA ALA A 11 -5.54 -33.72 32.90
C ALA A 11 -4.21 -33.47 33.61
N THR A 12 -3.53 -32.39 33.26
CA THR A 12 -2.52 -31.74 34.11
C THR A 12 -2.93 -30.30 34.32
N SER A 13 -3.10 -29.96 35.59
CA SER A 13 -3.60 -28.70 36.16
C SER A 13 -2.74 -27.49 35.81
N ALA A 14 -3.35 -26.45 35.24
CA ALA A 14 -2.85 -25.09 35.25
C ALA A 14 -3.68 -24.25 36.24
N LEU A 15 -2.99 -23.39 37.00
CA LEU A 15 -3.57 -22.50 38.00
C LEU A 15 -4.67 -21.61 37.39
N CYS A 16 -5.90 -21.82 37.83
CA CYS A 16 -7.06 -21.01 37.48
C CYS A 16 -6.98 -19.68 38.27
N LYS A 17 -6.63 -18.59 37.61
CA LYS A 17 -7.12 -17.26 38.02
C LYS A 17 -8.60 -17.22 37.63
N SER A 18 -9.48 -16.94 38.60
CA SER A 18 -10.92 -16.85 38.37
C SER A 18 -11.23 -15.72 37.39
N LEU A 19 -11.59 -16.08 36.15
CA LEU A 19 -12.19 -15.14 35.21
C LEU A 19 -13.66 -14.99 35.58
N ALA A 20 -14.11 -13.76 35.82
CA ALA A 20 -15.53 -13.47 35.90
C ALA A 20 -16.12 -13.69 34.49
N TYR A 21 -17.17 -14.48 34.40
CA TYR A 21 -17.93 -14.66 33.17
C TYR A 21 -19.19 -13.82 33.28
N ASN A 22 -19.40 -12.94 32.29
CA ASN A 22 -20.65 -12.21 32.15
C ASN A 22 -21.35 -12.73 30.89
N ASN A 23 -22.58 -13.23 31.03
CA ASN A 23 -23.36 -13.82 29.93
C ASN A 23 -22.64 -14.89 29.07
N GLY A 24 -21.70 -15.65 29.65
CA GLY A 24 -21.06 -16.79 28.99
C GLY A 24 -19.79 -16.47 28.18
N TYR A 25 -19.34 -15.21 28.18
CA TYR A 25 -18.08 -14.78 27.59
C TYR A 25 -17.09 -14.29 28.66
N PRO A 26 -15.77 -14.49 28.46
CA PRO A 26 -14.77 -13.98 29.39
C PRO A 26 -14.66 -12.45 29.28
N ASP A 27 -14.28 -11.81 30.38
CA ASP A 27 -13.80 -10.42 30.33
C ASP A 27 -12.50 -10.35 29.52
N CYS A 28 -12.35 -9.31 28.68
CA CYS A 28 -11.09 -9.06 27.98
C CYS A 28 -9.96 -8.88 28.99
N GLN A 29 -8.78 -9.41 28.69
CA GLN A 29 -7.63 -9.39 29.59
C GLN A 29 -6.55 -8.41 29.15
N PHE A 30 -6.44 -8.09 27.86
CA PHE A 30 -5.39 -7.22 27.30
C PHE A 30 -5.85 -6.24 26.20
N SER A 31 -7.04 -6.40 25.63
CA SER A 31 -7.60 -5.53 24.60
C SER A 31 -8.73 -4.65 25.12
N ASN A 32 -8.64 -3.35 24.83
CA ASN A 32 -9.74 -2.37 24.97
C ASN A 32 -10.22 -1.84 23.61
N LEU A 33 -9.81 -2.45 22.51
CA LEU A 33 -10.26 -2.07 21.18
C LEU A 33 -11.71 -2.52 21.00
N VAL A 34 -12.62 -1.55 20.87
CA VAL A 34 -14.05 -1.81 20.71
C VAL A 34 -14.34 -2.29 19.28
N TYR A 35 -14.67 -3.56 19.14
CA TYR A 35 -15.13 -4.16 17.88
C TYR A 35 -16.65 -4.06 17.73
N TYR A 36 -17.37 -4.07 18.85
CA TYR A 36 -18.83 -4.07 18.90
C TYR A 36 -19.30 -3.52 20.25
N THR A 37 -20.45 -2.85 20.28
CA THR A 37 -21.06 -2.33 21.51
C THR A 37 -22.53 -2.73 21.52
N ASP A 38 -23.00 -3.27 22.65
CA ASP A 38 -24.41 -3.57 22.87
C ASP A 38 -24.84 -3.21 24.30
N ASN A 39 -25.96 -3.79 24.77
CA ASN A 39 -26.50 -3.53 26.10
C ASN A 39 -25.66 -4.15 27.23
N ASP A 40 -24.82 -5.14 26.95
CA ASP A 40 -23.96 -5.81 27.92
C ASP A 40 -22.63 -5.06 28.09
N GLY A 41 -22.17 -4.33 27.06
CA GLY A 41 -21.03 -3.42 27.14
C GLY A 41 -20.27 -3.27 25.82
N ASP A 42 -19.03 -2.84 25.91
CA ASP A 42 -18.10 -2.81 24.78
C ASP A 42 -17.41 -4.17 24.67
N TRP A 43 -17.26 -4.67 23.45
CA TRP A 43 -16.73 -5.99 23.16
C TRP A 43 -15.43 -5.92 22.36
N SER A 44 -14.52 -6.83 22.67
CA SER A 44 -13.30 -7.06 21.89
C SER A 44 -13.17 -8.52 21.45
N ILE A 45 -12.12 -8.80 20.68
CA ILE A 45 -11.76 -10.16 20.26
C ILE A 45 -10.34 -10.43 20.72
N GLU A 46 -10.17 -11.48 21.52
CA GLU A 46 -8.88 -11.96 22.04
C GLU A 46 -8.72 -13.45 21.69
N ASN A 47 -7.57 -13.86 21.15
CA ASN A 47 -7.33 -15.26 20.75
C ASN A 47 -8.42 -15.87 19.85
N ASN A 48 -9.02 -15.05 18.96
CA ASN A 48 -10.16 -15.38 18.10
C ASN A 48 -11.49 -15.68 18.85
N GLU A 49 -11.62 -15.30 20.12
CA GLU A 49 -12.86 -15.41 20.89
C GLU A 49 -13.36 -14.03 21.33
N TRP A 50 -14.68 -13.88 21.42
CA TRP A 50 -15.30 -12.64 21.91
C TRP A 50 -15.10 -12.50 23.42
N CYS A 51 -14.76 -11.28 23.85
CA CYS A 51 -14.64 -10.94 25.25
C CYS A 51 -15.31 -9.58 25.54
N LEU A 52 -15.82 -9.40 26.75
CA LEU A 52 -16.44 -8.15 27.19
C LEU A 52 -15.36 -7.25 27.81
N ILE A 53 -15.25 -6.00 27.37
CA ILE A 53 -14.27 -5.04 27.89
C ILE A 53 -14.73 -4.55 29.27
N PRO A 54 -13.97 -4.80 30.35
CA PRO A 54 -14.33 -4.32 31.68
C PRO A 54 -14.42 -2.80 31.75
N LYS A 55 -15.45 -2.26 32.42
CA LYS A 55 -15.62 -0.80 32.60
C LYS A 55 -14.45 -0.12 33.34
N ASN A 56 -13.63 -0.90 34.05
CA ASN A 56 -12.46 -0.44 34.81
C ASN A 56 -11.13 -0.84 34.14
N PHE A 57 -11.12 -1.13 32.84
CA PHE A 57 -9.92 -1.57 32.14
C PHE A 57 -8.83 -0.50 32.23
N ALA A 58 -7.80 -0.75 33.05
CA ALA A 58 -6.71 0.19 33.24
C ALA A 58 -6.03 0.40 31.88
N THR A 59 -6.05 1.66 31.42
CA THR A 59 -5.67 2.04 30.07
C THR A 59 -4.21 1.75 29.80
N CYS A 60 -3.96 0.61 29.17
CA CYS A 60 -2.68 0.26 28.63
C CYS A 60 -2.46 1.04 27.34
N TRP A 61 -1.50 1.97 27.38
CA TRP A 61 -1.19 2.81 26.22
C TRP A 61 -0.59 2.00 25.06
N ALA A 62 0.16 0.94 25.36
CA ALA A 62 0.79 0.09 24.33
C ALA A 62 -0.20 -0.77 23.55
N SER A 63 -1.40 -1.04 24.10
CA SER A 63 -2.45 -1.77 23.39
C SER A 63 -2.93 -1.01 22.14
N ALA A 64 -2.92 0.32 22.16
CA ALA A 64 -3.24 1.15 20.98
C ALA A 64 -2.20 1.00 19.86
N LEU A 65 -1.00 0.52 20.20
CA LEU A 65 0.11 0.26 19.29
C LEU A 65 0.22 -1.23 18.92
N GLY A 66 -0.71 -2.07 19.40
CA GLY A 66 -0.76 -3.51 19.11
C GLY A 66 0.14 -4.38 19.98
N TYR A 67 0.65 -3.86 21.11
CA TYR A 67 1.50 -4.61 22.05
C TYR A 67 0.77 -4.88 23.37
N PRO A 68 1.05 -6.03 24.04
CA PRO A 68 0.50 -6.33 25.35
C PRO A 68 1.06 -5.39 26.44
N CYS A 69 0.49 -5.47 27.63
CA CYS A 69 0.94 -4.70 28.79
C CYS A 69 1.87 -5.55 29.64
N CYS A 70 2.90 -4.95 30.22
CA CYS A 70 3.80 -5.71 31.09
C CYS A 70 3.12 -6.04 32.42
N SER A 71 3.35 -7.26 32.90
CA SER A 71 2.95 -7.72 34.23
C SER A 71 3.88 -7.17 35.32
N GLY A 72 5.13 -6.89 34.97
CA GLY A 72 6.17 -6.30 35.79
C GLY A 72 6.54 -4.88 35.38
N SER A 73 7.41 -4.26 36.17
CA SER A 73 7.83 -2.86 36.01
C SER A 73 9.29 -2.71 35.55
N ASP A 74 9.89 -3.78 35.02
CA ASP A 74 11.28 -3.77 34.57
C ASP A 74 11.40 -3.09 33.22
N VAL A 75 11.78 -1.82 33.26
CA VAL A 75 11.92 -0.97 32.06
C VAL A 75 13.18 -1.37 31.30
N VAL A 76 13.02 -1.79 30.04
CA VAL A 76 14.11 -2.12 29.12
C VAL A 76 14.31 -1.07 28.03
N LEU A 77 13.28 -0.25 27.74
CA LEU A 77 13.34 0.85 26.77
C LEU A 77 12.35 1.95 27.18
N ILE A 78 12.69 3.21 26.91
CA ILE A 78 11.78 4.36 27.05
C ILE A 78 11.82 5.13 25.74
N ASP A 79 10.66 5.38 25.16
CA ASP A 79 10.50 6.22 23.97
C ASP A 79 9.37 7.26 24.16
N ASN A 80 8.89 7.83 23.06
CA ASN A 80 7.83 8.85 23.09
C ASN A 80 6.45 8.26 23.41
N ASP A 81 6.28 6.95 23.30
CA ASP A 81 5.01 6.26 23.54
C ASP A 81 4.91 5.83 25.02
N GLY A 82 6.02 5.38 25.61
CA GLY A 82 6.11 5.13 27.05
C GLY A 82 7.28 4.26 27.50
N GLU A 83 7.15 3.64 28.67
CA GLU A 83 8.16 2.73 29.24
C GLU A 83 7.85 1.29 28.80
N TRP A 84 8.78 0.62 28.15
CA TRP A 84 8.61 -0.73 27.63
C TRP A 84 9.34 -1.76 28.47
N GLY A 85 8.76 -2.96 28.58
CA GLY A 85 9.36 -4.17 29.13
C GLY A 85 9.39 -5.29 28.08
N VAL A 86 10.03 -6.42 28.42
CA VAL A 86 9.99 -7.65 27.63
C VAL A 86 9.63 -8.82 28.53
N GLU A 87 8.51 -9.48 28.24
CA GLU A 87 8.00 -10.64 28.97
C GLU A 87 7.71 -11.77 27.99
N ASN A 88 8.06 -13.02 28.33
CA ASN A 88 7.87 -14.18 27.44
C ASN A 88 8.44 -14.01 26.01
N ASN A 89 9.55 -13.27 25.87
CA ASN A 89 10.17 -12.88 24.59
C ASN A 89 9.32 -11.94 23.71
N GLU A 90 8.30 -11.27 24.27
CA GLU A 90 7.47 -10.29 23.56
C GLU A 90 7.58 -8.89 24.21
N TRP A 91 7.48 -7.85 23.38
CA TRP A 91 7.49 -6.46 23.84
C TRP A 91 6.17 -6.11 24.49
N CYS A 92 6.23 -5.40 25.62
CA CYS A 92 5.04 -4.96 26.33
C CYS A 92 5.17 -3.53 26.85
N GLY A 93 4.06 -2.81 26.97
CA GLY A 93 4.03 -1.48 27.57
C GLY A 93 3.85 -1.53 29.09
N ILE A 94 4.73 -0.88 29.83
CA ILE A 94 4.65 -0.78 31.29
C ILE A 94 3.61 0.28 31.64
N ILE A 95 2.60 -0.15 32.39
CA ILE A 95 1.56 0.74 32.91
C ILE A 95 1.99 1.17 34.31
N LYS A 96 2.13 2.48 34.52
CA LYS A 96 2.29 3.02 35.87
C LYS A 96 0.93 3.01 36.56
N ASN A 97 0.67 2.05 37.46
CA ASN A 97 0.13 2.28 38.82
C ASN A 97 -0.40 1.01 39.53
N PHE A 98 0.27 0.58 40.60
CA PHE A 98 -0.21 0.64 41.99
C PHE A 98 0.88 0.05 42.92
N SER A 99 1.72 0.90 43.48
CA SER A 99 2.43 0.57 44.72
C SER A 99 1.66 1.19 45.88
N SER A 100 1.05 0.33 46.67
CA SER A 100 0.50 0.62 47.99
C SER A 100 1.53 1.34 48.89
N ASN A 101 1.21 2.54 49.37
CA ASN A 101 1.20 2.82 50.82
C ASN A 101 0.70 4.24 51.16
N ASN A 102 -0.19 4.26 52.15
CA ASN A 102 -0.64 5.42 52.91
C ASN A 102 0.52 6.24 53.50
N SER A 103 0.48 7.56 53.31
CA SER A 103 0.59 8.49 54.44
C SER A 103 0.16 9.89 54.03
N ILE A 104 -0.86 10.37 54.72
CA ILE A 104 -1.33 11.75 54.82
C ILE A 104 -0.15 12.67 55.16
N ASN A 105 -0.02 13.81 54.48
CA ASN A 105 0.28 15.07 55.17
C ASN A 105 -0.08 16.29 54.31
N ASN A 106 -0.97 17.09 54.90
CA ASN A 106 -1.28 18.47 54.54
C ASN A 106 0.00 19.32 54.58
N ASN A 107 0.18 20.22 53.62
CA ASN A 107 0.33 21.64 53.94
C ASN A 107 0.26 22.55 52.72
N SER A 108 -0.62 23.54 52.89
CA SER A 108 -0.62 24.90 52.37
C SER A 108 0.74 25.50 51.96
N ASN A 109 0.76 26.20 50.82
CA ASN A 109 1.05 27.64 50.67
C ASN A 109 1.09 27.97 49.17
N LYS A 110 0.21 28.84 48.66
CA LYS A 110 0.27 30.31 48.65
C LYS A 110 1.32 30.87 47.68
N ASP A 111 0.78 31.70 46.79
CA ASP A 111 1.34 32.92 46.22
C ASP A 111 2.58 32.77 45.32
N ASP A 112 2.47 33.14 44.04
CA ASP A 112 2.64 34.55 43.67
C ASP A 112 2.27 34.81 42.20
N ASN A 113 1.57 35.92 42.02
CA ASN A 113 1.45 36.63 40.75
C ASN A 113 2.82 37.19 40.37
N ASP A 114 3.11 37.26 39.07
CA ASP A 114 3.64 38.54 38.58
C ASP A 114 3.31 38.83 37.13
N ASN A 115 2.88 40.08 36.95
CA ASN A 115 2.56 40.74 35.70
C ASN A 115 3.83 40.97 34.87
N ASN A 116 3.70 40.98 33.54
CA ASN A 116 4.09 42.21 32.84
C ASN A 116 3.49 42.40 31.45
N ASN A 117 3.02 43.63 31.26
CA ASN A 117 2.49 44.23 30.04
C ASN A 117 3.52 44.29 28.92
N ASN A 118 3.07 44.20 27.65
CA ASN A 118 3.35 45.31 26.76
C ASN A 118 2.34 45.49 25.61
N LYS A 119 2.17 46.77 25.28
CA LYS A 119 1.17 47.42 24.43
C LYS A 119 1.42 47.24 22.92
N GLY A 120 0.35 47.43 22.15
CA GLY A 120 0.41 47.91 20.76
C GLY A 120 -0.90 47.63 20.01
N ASN A 121 -1.93 48.48 20.15
CA ASN A 121 -2.37 49.47 19.15
C ASN A 121 -2.78 48.85 17.79
N GLY A 122 -3.99 48.96 17.26
CA GLY A 122 -5.18 49.70 17.66
C GLY A 122 -6.26 49.67 16.56
N ASN A 123 -7.42 50.23 16.93
CA ASN A 123 -8.51 50.81 16.10
C ASN A 123 -9.35 49.87 15.22
N ASN A 124 -10.60 49.60 15.63
CA ASN A 124 -11.82 50.41 15.41
C ASN A 124 -12.41 50.22 14.01
N SER A 125 -13.57 49.57 13.89
CA SER A 125 -14.85 50.26 14.09
C SER A 125 -16.01 49.32 13.78
N SER A 126 -16.94 49.32 14.71
CA SER A 126 -18.32 48.85 14.64
C SER A 126 -19.10 49.38 13.43
N ASN A 127 -20.02 48.55 12.93
CA ASN A 127 -21.36 49.02 12.58
C ASN A 127 -22.38 47.93 12.93
N ILE A 128 -23.11 48.19 14.01
CA ILE A 128 -24.30 47.46 14.46
C ILE A 128 -25.51 48.18 13.87
N SER A 129 -26.33 47.48 13.09
CA SER A 129 -27.71 47.87 12.86
C SER A 129 -28.63 46.79 13.43
N ASN A 130 -29.34 47.15 14.49
CA ASN A 130 -30.43 46.38 15.06
C ASN A 130 -31.69 46.59 14.22
N ASN A 131 -32.37 45.50 13.84
CA ASN A 131 -33.81 45.54 13.68
C ASN A 131 -34.46 44.24 14.18
N LYS A 132 -35.65 44.42 14.73
CA LYS A 132 -36.31 43.62 15.77
C LYS A 132 -37.00 42.35 15.26
N ASN A 133 -37.07 41.37 16.17
CA ASN A 133 -38.14 40.41 16.44
C ASN A 133 -38.99 39.89 15.28
N ASP A 134 -38.72 38.64 14.89
CA ASP A 134 -39.79 37.69 14.53
C ASP A 134 -39.58 36.37 15.29
N ASN A 135 -40.54 36.08 16.18
CA ASN A 135 -40.64 34.83 16.90
C ASN A 135 -41.18 33.75 15.95
N ASN A 136 -40.27 33.05 15.26
CA ASN A 136 -40.56 31.72 14.70
C ASN A 136 -39.27 30.93 14.48
N ARG A 137 -38.59 30.54 15.57
CA ARG A 137 -37.51 29.53 15.48
C ARG A 137 -38.15 28.16 15.28
N ARG A 138 -38.14 27.68 14.04
CA ARG A 138 -38.10 26.24 13.76
C ARG A 138 -36.92 25.63 14.52
N PRO A 139 -37.01 24.37 14.99
CA PRO A 139 -35.85 23.67 15.53
C PRO A 139 -34.74 23.72 14.49
N VAL A 140 -33.57 24.25 14.88
CA VAL A 140 -32.38 24.19 14.07
C VAL A 140 -31.94 22.72 14.06
N ASP A 141 -31.82 22.17 12.86
CA ASP A 141 -31.31 20.82 12.60
C ASP A 141 -29.93 20.65 13.27
N PRO A 142 -29.70 19.58 14.07
CA PRO A 142 -28.38 19.25 14.63
C PRO A 142 -27.27 19.08 13.57
N SER A 143 -27.59 19.00 12.28
CA SER A 143 -26.61 18.84 11.20
C SER A 143 -25.74 20.07 10.90
N GLU A 144 -26.10 21.28 11.38
CA GLU A 144 -25.30 22.49 11.09
C GLU A 144 -24.13 22.75 12.05
N THR A 145 -23.97 21.98 13.14
CA THR A 145 -22.91 22.21 14.16
C THR A 145 -21.84 21.14 14.26
N ALA A 146 -21.78 20.19 13.33
CA ALA A 146 -20.68 19.22 13.25
C ALA A 146 -20.08 19.14 11.84
N LYS A 147 -19.61 20.27 11.30
CA LYS A 147 -18.45 20.20 10.40
C LYS A 147 -17.24 19.80 11.24
N GLN A 148 -17.16 18.53 11.62
CA GLN A 148 -15.92 17.96 12.13
C GLN A 148 -14.83 18.29 11.13
N ASN A 149 -13.73 18.86 11.60
CA ASN A 149 -12.51 19.04 10.81
C ASN A 149 -11.95 17.65 10.50
N TYR A 150 -12.53 16.94 9.53
CA TYR A 150 -11.95 15.72 9.01
C TYR A 150 -10.61 16.08 8.37
N SER A 151 -9.56 15.39 8.79
CA SER A 151 -8.27 15.43 8.11
C SER A 151 -8.48 15.15 6.63
N LYS A 152 -7.72 15.85 5.76
CA LYS A 152 -7.75 15.66 4.31
C LYS A 152 -7.80 14.15 3.96
N PRO A 153 -8.83 13.67 3.23
CA PRO A 153 -8.93 12.26 2.91
C PRO A 153 -7.76 11.86 2.02
N VAL A 154 -7.19 10.70 2.31
CA VAL A 154 -6.23 10.04 1.42
C VAL A 154 -6.91 9.63 0.10
N ALA A 155 -6.14 9.12 -0.85
CA ALA A 155 -6.62 8.76 -2.19
C ALA A 155 -7.77 7.73 -2.12
N PHE A 156 -7.63 6.76 -1.24
CA PHE A 156 -8.61 5.73 -0.88
C PHE A 156 -8.19 5.09 0.46
N PRO A 157 -9.09 4.44 1.21
CA PRO A 157 -8.72 3.67 2.40
C PRO A 157 -7.62 2.64 2.07
N GLY A 158 -6.51 2.67 2.81
CA GLY A 158 -5.33 1.83 2.53
C GLY A 158 -4.28 2.46 1.60
N ALA A 159 -4.50 3.69 1.10
CA ALA A 159 -3.45 4.46 0.44
C ALA A 159 -2.43 4.99 1.46
N ASP A 160 -1.15 4.72 1.26
CA ASP A 160 -0.07 5.21 2.12
C ASP A 160 1.11 5.76 1.30
N GLY A 161 2.09 6.34 1.98
CA GLY A 161 3.30 6.85 1.35
C GLY A 161 3.16 8.22 0.71
N GLY A 162 4.18 8.62 -0.06
CA GLY A 162 4.27 9.97 -0.63
C GLY A 162 3.10 10.37 -1.55
N GLY A 163 2.50 9.41 -2.24
CA GLY A 163 1.35 9.61 -3.13
C GLY A 163 -0.02 9.50 -2.45
N LYS A 164 -0.09 9.27 -1.13
CA LYS A 164 -1.35 8.98 -0.42
C LYS A 164 -2.40 10.08 -0.53
N PHE A 165 -2.00 11.31 -0.85
CA PHE A 165 -2.92 12.45 -0.97
C PHE A 165 -3.31 12.80 -2.41
N ALA A 166 -2.98 11.95 -3.39
CA ALA A 166 -3.51 12.08 -4.73
C ALA A 166 -5.04 12.11 -4.68
N THR A 167 -5.66 13.05 -5.39
CA THR A 167 -7.13 13.13 -5.51
C THR A 167 -7.63 12.49 -6.80
N GLY A 168 -6.72 12.22 -7.75
CA GLY A 168 -7.09 11.65 -9.04
C GLY A 168 -8.14 12.50 -9.74
N GLY A 169 -9.21 11.85 -10.20
CA GLY A 169 -10.35 12.47 -10.86
C GLY A 169 -11.51 12.85 -9.93
N ARG A 170 -11.33 12.89 -8.60
CA ARG A 170 -12.39 13.22 -7.63
C ARG A 170 -13.20 14.46 -8.05
N GLY A 171 -14.52 14.32 -8.11
CA GLY A 171 -15.45 15.36 -8.57
C GLY A 171 -15.47 15.61 -10.09
N GLY A 172 -14.74 14.81 -10.86
CA GLY A 172 -14.64 14.90 -12.32
C GLY A 172 -15.69 14.12 -13.09
N GLU A 173 -15.54 14.06 -14.41
CA GLU A 173 -16.43 13.34 -15.32
C GLU A 173 -16.25 11.82 -15.17
N VAL A 174 -17.34 11.09 -14.89
CA VAL A 174 -17.35 9.62 -14.97
C VAL A 174 -17.41 9.19 -16.44
N VAL A 175 -16.47 8.35 -16.86
CA VAL A 175 -16.39 7.82 -18.23
C VAL A 175 -16.18 6.31 -18.21
N PHE A 176 -16.76 5.62 -19.20
CA PHE A 176 -16.65 4.16 -19.32
C PHE A 176 -15.76 3.73 -20.47
N VAL A 177 -14.85 2.80 -20.19
CA VAL A 177 -14.24 1.91 -21.18
C VAL A 177 -15.24 0.81 -21.50
N THR A 178 -15.71 0.78 -22.75
CA THR A 178 -16.78 -0.11 -23.23
C THR A 178 -16.31 -1.06 -24.32
N ASN A 179 -15.08 -0.93 -24.79
CA ASN A 179 -14.48 -1.83 -25.77
C ASN A 179 -12.97 -1.97 -25.57
N LEU A 180 -12.39 -3.02 -26.16
CA LEU A 180 -10.96 -3.34 -26.08
C LEU A 180 -10.17 -2.84 -27.30
N ASN A 181 -10.74 -1.92 -28.08
CA ASN A 181 -10.03 -1.34 -29.22
C ASN A 181 -8.88 -0.45 -28.73
N ASP A 182 -7.83 -0.32 -29.53
CA ASP A 182 -6.69 0.57 -29.25
C ASP A 182 -7.09 2.06 -29.12
N SER A 183 -8.11 2.50 -29.86
CA SER A 183 -8.52 3.90 -29.95
C SER A 183 -9.99 4.04 -30.37
N GLY A 184 -10.51 5.28 -30.30
CA GLY A 184 -11.91 5.61 -30.59
C GLY A 184 -12.77 5.69 -29.33
N GLN A 185 -14.00 6.16 -29.49
CA GLN A 185 -14.94 6.33 -28.38
C GLN A 185 -15.10 5.03 -27.58
N GLY A 186 -15.03 5.13 -26.25
CA GLY A 186 -15.18 3.99 -25.33
C GLY A 186 -13.94 3.09 -25.24
N SER A 187 -12.85 3.42 -25.92
CA SER A 187 -11.55 2.77 -25.69
C SER A 187 -10.88 3.31 -24.43
N PHE A 188 -9.97 2.53 -23.83
CA PHE A 188 -9.14 3.00 -22.72
C PHE A 188 -8.32 4.24 -23.10
N ARG A 189 -7.79 4.29 -24.32
CA ARG A 189 -7.02 5.43 -24.83
C ARG A 189 -7.85 6.72 -24.85
N ASP A 190 -9.10 6.66 -25.30
CA ASP A 190 -10.01 7.80 -25.29
C ASP A 190 -10.34 8.24 -23.86
N ALA A 191 -10.60 7.28 -22.96
CA ALA A 191 -10.94 7.55 -21.57
C ALA A 191 -9.83 8.36 -20.86
N VAL A 192 -8.56 7.97 -21.03
CA VAL A 192 -7.42 8.62 -20.36
C VAL A 192 -6.83 9.83 -21.10
N SER A 193 -7.38 10.19 -22.27
CA SER A 193 -6.86 11.25 -23.14
C SER A 193 -7.16 12.67 -22.67
N LYS A 194 -8.03 12.84 -21.66
CA LYS A 194 -8.41 14.15 -21.10
C LYS A 194 -8.34 14.12 -19.58
N SER A 195 -8.06 15.28 -18.99
CA SER A 195 -7.98 15.46 -17.55
C SER A 195 -9.35 15.45 -16.85
N ASN A 196 -9.34 15.37 -15.52
CA ASN A 196 -10.50 15.49 -14.63
C ASN A 196 -11.55 14.39 -14.87
N ARG A 197 -11.11 13.13 -14.87
CA ARG A 197 -11.94 11.97 -15.19
C ARG A 197 -11.82 10.83 -14.21
N ILE A 198 -12.93 10.14 -13.98
CA ILE A 198 -12.99 8.86 -13.28
C ILE A 198 -13.33 7.80 -14.32
N VAL A 199 -12.35 6.95 -14.62
CA VAL A 199 -12.42 5.94 -15.68
C VAL A 199 -12.85 4.61 -15.07
N LEU A 200 -14.06 4.18 -15.44
CA LEU A 200 -14.66 2.90 -15.11
C LEU A 200 -14.66 1.96 -16.32
N PHE A 201 -14.91 0.69 -16.09
CA PHE A 201 -14.82 -0.38 -17.09
C PHE A 201 -16.09 -1.20 -17.17
N LYS A 202 -16.67 -1.32 -18.37
CA LYS A 202 -17.72 -2.28 -18.71
C LYS A 202 -17.18 -3.53 -19.42
N VAL A 203 -15.88 -3.55 -19.70
CA VAL A 203 -15.18 -4.68 -20.32
C VAL A 203 -13.85 -4.94 -19.61
N SER A 204 -13.39 -6.19 -19.64
CA SER A 204 -12.05 -6.59 -19.21
C SER A 204 -11.38 -7.48 -20.25
N GLY A 205 -10.10 -7.75 -20.07
CA GLY A 205 -9.28 -8.52 -21.00
C GLY A 205 -8.16 -7.68 -21.60
N THR A 206 -7.78 -8.00 -22.82
CA THR A 206 -6.54 -7.48 -23.41
C THR A 206 -6.79 -6.38 -24.43
N VAL A 207 -6.10 -5.25 -24.27
CA VAL A 207 -6.07 -4.16 -25.26
C VAL A 207 -4.75 -4.21 -26.02
N GLU A 208 -4.82 -4.50 -27.32
CA GLU A 208 -3.65 -4.50 -28.18
C GLU A 208 -3.34 -3.09 -28.67
N LEU A 209 -2.32 -2.46 -28.07
CA LEU A 209 -1.96 -1.09 -28.42
C LEU A 209 -1.23 -1.01 -29.76
N LYS A 210 -1.43 0.12 -30.45
CA LYS A 210 -0.67 0.50 -31.67
C LYS A 210 0.43 1.52 -31.41
N SER A 211 0.40 2.16 -30.24
CA SER A 211 1.40 3.11 -29.73
C SER A 211 1.27 3.22 -28.22
N ASP A 212 2.24 3.86 -27.55
CA ASP A 212 2.15 4.17 -26.13
C ASP A 212 0.82 4.88 -25.80
N VAL A 213 0.18 4.49 -24.71
CA VAL A 213 -1.01 5.16 -24.19
C VAL A 213 -0.61 6.11 -23.06
N VAL A 214 -1.05 7.36 -23.14
CA VAL A 214 -0.59 8.45 -22.27
C VAL A 214 -1.74 8.98 -21.43
N VAL A 215 -1.61 8.86 -20.10
CA VAL A 215 -2.60 9.29 -19.11
C VAL A 215 -2.42 10.79 -18.80
N GLN A 216 -3.50 11.56 -18.89
CA GLN A 216 -3.51 12.99 -18.53
C GLN A 216 -3.67 13.23 -17.01
N SER A 217 -3.67 14.49 -16.59
CA SER A 217 -3.71 14.86 -15.17
C SER A 217 -5.09 14.70 -14.54
N ASN A 218 -5.16 14.57 -13.22
CA ASN A 218 -6.42 14.50 -12.47
C ASN A 218 -7.32 13.35 -12.96
N ILE A 219 -6.76 12.14 -13.00
CA ILE A 219 -7.47 10.95 -13.46
C ILE A 219 -7.49 9.89 -12.35
N THR A 220 -8.64 9.28 -12.13
CA THR A 220 -8.77 8.01 -11.41
C THR A 220 -9.04 6.91 -12.43
N ILE A 221 -8.18 5.90 -12.50
CA ILE A 221 -8.38 4.68 -13.29
C ILE A 221 -8.79 3.57 -12.32
N ALA A 222 -10.07 3.18 -12.37
CA ALA A 222 -10.68 2.25 -11.43
C ALA A 222 -10.86 0.86 -12.04
N GLY A 223 -9.76 0.13 -12.28
CA GLY A 223 -9.79 -1.21 -12.89
C GLY A 223 -10.64 -2.24 -12.14
N GLN A 224 -10.89 -2.01 -10.85
CA GLN A 224 -11.72 -2.90 -10.02
C GLN A 224 -13.18 -2.98 -10.47
N THR A 225 -13.68 -2.00 -11.24
CA THR A 225 -15.07 -2.05 -11.73
C THR A 225 -15.23 -2.95 -12.95
N ALA A 226 -14.13 -3.39 -13.58
CA ALA A 226 -14.20 -4.20 -14.78
C ALA A 226 -14.81 -5.58 -14.45
N PRO A 227 -15.59 -6.19 -15.38
CA PRO A 227 -16.11 -7.52 -15.16
C PRO A 227 -14.98 -8.52 -14.90
N GLY A 228 -15.14 -9.36 -13.88
CA GLY A 228 -14.09 -10.27 -13.40
C GLY A 228 -13.09 -9.67 -12.41
N GLY A 229 -13.16 -8.36 -12.12
CA GLY A 229 -12.48 -7.72 -11.01
C GLY A 229 -10.96 -7.53 -11.18
N HIS A 230 -10.44 -7.54 -12.40
CA HIS A 230 -9.00 -7.41 -12.69
C HIS A 230 -8.61 -6.43 -13.81
N GLY A 231 -9.52 -5.51 -14.14
CA GLY A 231 -9.29 -4.49 -15.16
C GLY A 231 -8.90 -5.04 -16.53
N ILE A 232 -8.20 -4.21 -17.30
CA ILE A 232 -7.62 -4.59 -18.60
C ILE A 232 -6.13 -4.85 -18.48
N VAL A 233 -5.56 -5.58 -19.44
CA VAL A 233 -4.11 -5.73 -19.63
C VAL A 233 -3.70 -5.11 -20.96
N LEU A 234 -2.75 -4.19 -20.93
CA LEU A 234 -2.21 -3.52 -22.10
C LEU A 234 -1.08 -4.34 -22.72
N LYS A 235 -1.16 -4.55 -24.04
CA LYS A 235 -0.21 -5.31 -24.86
C LYS A 235 0.47 -4.41 -25.88
N ASN A 236 1.63 -4.82 -26.38
CA ASN A 236 2.48 -4.21 -27.41
C ASN A 236 3.17 -2.89 -27.04
N PHE A 237 2.56 -2.00 -26.25
CA PHE A 237 3.16 -0.72 -25.89
C PHE A 237 2.94 -0.40 -24.42
N LYS A 238 3.65 0.62 -23.91
CA LYS A 238 3.62 0.93 -22.49
C LYS A 238 2.44 1.81 -22.12
N LEU A 239 2.10 1.75 -20.84
CA LEU A 239 1.34 2.80 -20.17
C LEU A 239 2.31 3.92 -19.76
N GLY A 240 1.99 5.15 -20.13
CA GLY A 240 2.78 6.33 -19.81
C GLY A 240 1.99 7.33 -18.99
N PHE A 241 2.56 7.86 -17.92
CA PHE A 241 2.01 9.06 -17.28
C PHE A 241 2.50 10.32 -18.01
N GLY A 242 1.56 11.04 -18.62
CA GLY A 242 1.77 12.36 -19.24
C GLY A 242 1.30 13.53 -18.38
N GLY A 243 0.55 13.24 -17.32
CA GLY A 243 0.03 14.17 -16.32
C GLY A 243 0.52 13.90 -14.89
N THR A 244 -0.10 14.59 -13.94
CA THR A 244 0.11 14.52 -12.49
C THR A 244 -1.23 14.32 -11.79
N ASN A 245 -1.24 13.97 -10.51
CA ASN A 245 -2.48 13.72 -9.78
C ASN A 245 -3.28 12.55 -10.38
N VAL A 246 -2.67 11.36 -10.41
CA VAL A 246 -3.28 10.15 -10.97
C VAL A 246 -3.44 9.10 -9.86
N ILE A 247 -4.63 8.53 -9.77
CA ILE A 247 -4.89 7.28 -9.03
C ILE A 247 -5.06 6.19 -10.08
N CYS A 248 -4.21 5.15 -10.07
CA CYS A 248 -4.29 4.05 -11.03
C CYS A 248 -4.35 2.71 -10.29
N ARG A 249 -5.45 1.97 -10.45
CA ARG A 249 -5.69 0.73 -9.71
C ARG A 249 -6.16 -0.43 -10.60
N PHE A 250 -5.74 -1.65 -10.27
CA PHE A 250 -6.28 -2.90 -10.84
C PHE A 250 -6.20 -3.03 -12.36
N ILE A 251 -5.18 -2.46 -13.01
CA ILE A 251 -4.91 -2.71 -14.44
C ILE A 251 -3.52 -3.31 -14.64
N GLY A 252 -3.30 -3.91 -15.81
CA GLY A 252 -2.03 -4.46 -16.21
C GLY A 252 -1.36 -3.71 -17.36
N SER A 253 -0.03 -3.62 -17.32
CA SER A 253 0.77 -3.21 -18.47
C SER A 253 1.84 -4.25 -18.73
N ARG A 254 1.67 -5.01 -19.82
CA ARG A 254 2.50 -6.15 -20.19
C ARG A 254 2.72 -6.16 -21.71
N PRO A 255 3.72 -5.41 -22.23
CA PRO A 255 3.87 -5.24 -23.67
C PRO A 255 4.09 -6.54 -24.44
N GLY A 256 4.78 -7.52 -23.84
CA GLY A 256 5.15 -8.77 -24.51
C GLY A 256 6.20 -8.56 -25.60
N GLU A 257 6.54 -9.63 -26.33
CA GLU A 257 7.59 -9.61 -27.35
C GLU A 257 7.20 -8.77 -28.58
N ARG A 258 8.16 -7.98 -29.08
CA ARG A 258 7.97 -7.02 -30.17
C ARG A 258 8.99 -7.13 -31.31
N GLY A 259 9.89 -8.12 -31.25
CA GLY A 259 10.86 -8.38 -32.30
C GLY A 259 12.11 -7.50 -32.23
N SER A 260 12.90 -7.52 -33.30
CA SER A 260 14.32 -7.12 -33.30
C SER A 260 14.63 -5.63 -33.18
N ASN A 261 13.64 -4.76 -33.30
CA ASN A 261 13.82 -3.31 -33.40
C ASN A 261 13.12 -2.54 -32.28
N ALA A 262 12.90 -3.16 -31.12
CA ALA A 262 12.19 -2.55 -30.01
C ALA A 262 12.85 -2.83 -28.66
N GLU A 263 13.26 -1.76 -28.00
CA GLU A 263 13.47 -1.72 -26.55
C GLU A 263 12.25 -1.03 -25.96
N TYR A 264 11.64 -1.63 -24.95
CA TYR A 264 10.36 -1.17 -24.43
C TYR A 264 10.23 -1.43 -22.94
N ASP A 265 9.61 -0.47 -22.30
CA ASP A 265 9.22 -0.55 -20.89
C ASP A 265 7.79 -1.06 -20.78
N ALA A 266 7.43 -1.59 -19.61
CA ALA A 266 6.02 -1.87 -19.31
C ALA A 266 5.32 -0.60 -18.83
N TRP A 267 6.03 0.23 -18.07
CA TRP A 267 5.50 1.50 -17.57
C TRP A 267 6.55 2.60 -17.72
N GLY A 268 6.10 3.79 -18.08
CA GLY A 268 6.96 4.97 -18.12
C GLY A 268 6.18 6.26 -18.00
N GLY A 269 6.72 7.33 -18.58
CA GLY A 269 6.03 8.62 -18.61
C GLY A 269 7.01 9.78 -18.62
N ALA A 270 6.47 10.95 -18.90
CA ALA A 270 7.18 12.22 -18.84
C ALA A 270 6.80 13.04 -17.59
N LYS A 271 5.77 12.62 -16.86
CA LYS A 271 5.28 13.22 -15.61
C LYS A 271 4.82 12.11 -14.66
N GLY A 272 4.41 12.47 -13.45
CA GLY A 272 3.91 11.50 -12.49
C GLY A 272 3.66 12.02 -11.08
N ALA A 273 4.08 13.25 -10.76
CA ALA A 273 3.98 13.78 -9.40
C ALA A 273 2.56 13.70 -8.80
N ASN A 274 2.49 13.61 -7.47
CA ASN A 274 1.27 13.47 -6.68
C ASN A 274 0.39 12.31 -7.16
N SER A 275 0.95 11.11 -7.33
CA SER A 275 0.18 9.99 -7.90
C SER A 275 0.40 8.69 -7.14
N ILE A 276 -0.57 7.79 -7.24
CA ILE A 276 -0.53 6.46 -6.62
C ILE A 276 -0.89 5.38 -7.62
N VAL A 277 -0.08 4.33 -7.64
CA VAL A 277 -0.32 3.08 -8.36
C VAL A 277 -0.52 1.98 -7.33
N ASP A 278 -1.70 1.36 -7.34
CA ASP A 278 -2.10 0.36 -6.35
C ASP A 278 -2.65 -0.89 -7.05
N HIS A 279 -2.31 -2.08 -6.57
CA HIS A 279 -2.84 -3.33 -7.12
C HIS A 279 -2.73 -3.43 -8.65
N CYS A 280 -1.56 -3.14 -9.22
CA CYS A 280 -1.36 -3.28 -10.67
C CYS A 280 -0.54 -4.52 -11.03
N SER A 281 -0.53 -4.86 -12.32
CA SER A 281 0.24 -5.98 -12.86
C SER A 281 1.19 -5.50 -13.95
N ILE A 282 2.47 -5.42 -13.64
CA ILE A 282 3.48 -4.78 -14.48
C ILE A 282 4.53 -5.83 -14.84
N GLY A 283 4.81 -6.04 -16.11
CA GLY A 283 5.90 -6.94 -16.49
C GLY A 283 6.02 -7.18 -17.99
N TRP A 284 6.70 -8.24 -18.39
CA TRP A 284 6.87 -8.64 -19.79
C TRP A 284 7.46 -7.56 -20.70
N ALA A 285 8.24 -6.65 -20.12
CA ALA A 285 9.08 -5.69 -20.83
C ALA A 285 10.52 -6.22 -20.96
N ASN A 286 11.21 -5.84 -22.04
CA ASN A 286 12.60 -6.23 -22.27
C ASN A 286 13.63 -5.17 -21.82
N ASP A 287 13.20 -3.96 -21.48
CA ASP A 287 14.01 -2.99 -20.74
C ASP A 287 13.50 -2.87 -19.30
N GLU A 288 12.81 -1.77 -18.94
CA GLU A 288 12.31 -1.58 -17.57
C GLU A 288 10.85 -2.01 -17.38
N GLN A 289 10.56 -2.75 -16.29
CA GLN A 289 9.17 -2.99 -15.90
C GLN A 289 8.56 -1.67 -15.39
N TRP A 290 9.33 -0.93 -14.59
CA TRP A 290 9.00 0.42 -14.15
C TRP A 290 10.08 1.44 -14.54
N GLY A 291 9.78 2.26 -15.54
CA GLY A 291 10.68 3.26 -16.12
C GLY A 291 10.39 4.72 -15.74
N LEU A 292 9.40 5.00 -14.88
CA LEU A 292 9.05 6.38 -14.48
C LEU A 292 9.80 6.80 -13.20
N TYR A 293 10.81 7.66 -13.32
CA TYR A 293 11.63 8.08 -12.17
C TYR A 293 11.87 9.59 -12.05
N SER A 294 11.98 10.34 -13.16
CA SER A 294 12.43 11.75 -13.12
C SER A 294 11.41 12.77 -12.61
N TYR A 295 10.11 12.44 -12.60
CA TYR A 295 9.02 13.37 -12.27
C TYR A 295 8.02 12.74 -11.30
N THR A 296 8.54 12.06 -10.28
CA THR A 296 7.78 11.26 -9.31
C THR A 296 7.77 11.92 -7.93
N ASP A 297 7.61 13.24 -7.86
CA ASP A 297 7.52 13.92 -6.57
C ASP A 297 6.19 13.54 -5.90
N ASP A 298 6.22 13.09 -4.65
CA ASP A 298 5.03 12.66 -3.89
C ASP A 298 4.30 11.50 -4.60
N PHE A 299 4.94 10.33 -4.64
CA PHE A 299 4.50 9.19 -5.45
C PHE A 299 4.48 7.88 -4.67
N THR A 300 3.45 7.06 -4.85
CA THR A 300 3.37 5.73 -4.23
C THR A 300 3.18 4.63 -5.28
N ILE A 301 3.89 3.51 -5.10
CA ILE A 301 3.54 2.21 -5.67
C ILE A 301 3.30 1.22 -4.54
N GLN A 302 2.10 0.63 -4.52
CA GLN A 302 1.73 -0.34 -3.50
C GLN A 302 1.00 -1.56 -4.06
N TYR A 303 1.14 -2.69 -3.36
CA TYR A 303 0.45 -3.94 -3.66
C TYR A 303 0.51 -4.37 -5.14
N THR A 304 1.59 -4.02 -5.84
CA THR A 304 1.72 -4.23 -7.28
C THR A 304 2.68 -5.39 -7.56
N VAL A 305 2.34 -6.21 -8.56
CA VAL A 305 3.26 -7.23 -9.09
C VAL A 305 4.15 -6.59 -10.15
N ILE A 306 5.47 -6.67 -9.97
CA ILE A 306 6.49 -6.11 -10.86
C ILE A 306 7.41 -7.25 -11.35
N GLY A 307 7.09 -7.73 -12.54
CA GLY A 307 7.69 -8.88 -13.21
C GLY A 307 6.65 -9.92 -13.63
N PRO A 308 7.07 -11.07 -14.20
CA PRO A 308 8.43 -11.35 -14.65
C PRO A 308 8.83 -10.44 -15.81
N ALA A 309 10.13 -10.23 -16.01
CA ALA A 309 10.64 -9.53 -17.18
C ALA A 309 10.81 -10.46 -18.38
N ASN A 310 10.76 -9.91 -19.60
CA ASN A 310 11.15 -10.61 -20.83
C ASN A 310 12.68 -10.62 -20.96
N SER A 311 13.35 -11.41 -20.11
CA SER A 311 14.80 -11.42 -19.88
C SER A 311 15.65 -11.81 -21.09
N PHE A 312 15.06 -12.55 -22.03
CA PHE A 312 15.68 -12.90 -23.31
C PHE A 312 14.77 -12.53 -24.48
N SER A 313 15.07 -11.36 -25.02
CA SER A 313 14.43 -10.71 -26.16
C SER A 313 15.52 -10.14 -27.09
N TYR A 314 15.19 -9.14 -27.90
CA TYR A 314 16.10 -8.49 -28.84
C TYR A 314 16.73 -7.18 -28.32
N HIS A 315 16.80 -7.01 -27.00
CA HIS A 315 17.42 -5.84 -26.39
C HIS A 315 18.91 -5.76 -26.78
N LYS A 316 19.41 -4.57 -27.16
CA LYS A 316 20.76 -4.42 -27.77
C LYS A 316 21.91 -4.81 -26.83
N LYS A 317 21.65 -4.76 -25.52
CA LYS A 317 22.60 -5.14 -24.45
C LYS A 317 22.61 -6.64 -24.14
N GLY A 318 21.89 -7.47 -24.89
CA GLY A 318 21.82 -8.92 -24.66
C GLY A 318 20.73 -9.29 -23.64
N ILE A 319 21.09 -10.14 -22.66
CA ILE A 319 20.16 -10.53 -21.59
C ILE A 319 19.77 -9.28 -20.79
N HIS A 320 18.48 -8.97 -20.79
CA HIS A 320 17.94 -7.72 -20.27
C HIS A 320 16.49 -7.87 -19.86
N GLY A 321 16.10 -7.24 -18.76
CA GLY A 321 14.78 -7.41 -18.17
C GLY A 321 14.79 -6.92 -16.73
N PHE A 322 14.76 -5.60 -16.58
CA PHE A 322 15.01 -4.91 -15.33
C PHE A 322 13.73 -4.50 -14.62
N GLY A 323 13.75 -4.55 -13.29
CA GLY A 323 12.59 -4.23 -12.46
C GLY A 323 12.25 -2.74 -12.45
N ILE A 324 12.88 -1.99 -11.56
CA ILE A 324 12.44 -0.67 -11.11
C ILE A 324 13.55 0.35 -11.26
N MET A 325 13.21 1.50 -11.83
CA MET A 325 13.95 2.76 -11.67
C MET A 325 13.29 3.57 -10.55
N LEU A 326 13.92 3.62 -9.37
CA LEU A 326 13.33 4.25 -8.18
C LEU A 326 13.50 5.76 -8.22
N GLY A 327 12.37 6.46 -8.03
CA GLY A 327 12.14 7.87 -8.32
C GLY A 327 12.79 8.91 -7.41
N ARG A 328 12.27 10.13 -7.50
CA ARG A 328 13.01 11.35 -7.18
C ARG A 328 12.90 11.81 -5.73
N LYS A 329 11.69 12.14 -5.26
CA LYS A 329 11.46 12.80 -3.98
C LYS A 329 10.12 12.38 -3.40
N ASN A 330 10.10 12.06 -2.12
CA ASN A 330 8.90 11.63 -1.41
C ASN A 330 8.24 10.45 -2.14
N VAL A 331 9.04 9.42 -2.46
CA VAL A 331 8.58 8.26 -3.23
C VAL A 331 8.49 7.05 -2.31
N SER A 332 7.36 6.36 -2.33
CA SER A 332 7.13 5.13 -1.56
C SER A 332 6.90 3.94 -2.46
N TYR A 333 7.63 2.86 -2.20
CA TYR A 333 7.36 1.53 -2.76
C TYR A 333 7.13 0.60 -1.58
N HIS A 334 5.90 0.11 -1.40
CA HIS A 334 5.61 -0.80 -0.31
C HIS A 334 4.62 -1.91 -0.64
N HIS A 335 4.75 -3.06 0.03
CA HIS A 335 3.91 -4.23 -0.20
C HIS A 335 3.89 -4.75 -1.65
N ASN A 336 4.93 -4.49 -2.45
CA ASN A 336 5.01 -4.96 -3.83
C ASN A 336 5.66 -6.34 -3.93
N LEU A 337 5.20 -7.15 -4.90
CA LEU A 337 5.87 -8.39 -5.29
C LEU A 337 6.76 -8.12 -6.51
N ILE A 338 8.07 -8.12 -6.30
CA ILE A 338 9.07 -7.79 -7.32
C ILE A 338 9.81 -9.09 -7.68
N ALA A 339 9.40 -9.73 -8.76
CA ALA A 339 9.76 -11.13 -9.00
C ALA A 339 10.29 -11.37 -10.41
N HIS A 340 11.30 -12.24 -10.54
CA HIS A 340 11.79 -12.74 -11.83
C HIS A 340 12.28 -11.63 -12.79
N ASN A 341 12.99 -10.64 -12.25
CA ASN A 341 13.74 -9.65 -13.03
C ASN A 341 15.24 -9.96 -12.93
N ILE A 342 15.99 -9.85 -14.04
CA ILE A 342 17.43 -10.17 -14.03
C ILE A 342 18.20 -9.26 -13.04
N SER A 343 17.78 -7.99 -12.93
CA SER A 343 18.39 -6.98 -12.05
C SER A 343 17.46 -5.77 -11.81
N ARG A 344 17.99 -4.74 -11.12
CA ARG A 344 17.31 -3.48 -10.76
C ARG A 344 16.04 -3.73 -9.95
N ASN A 345 16.20 -4.33 -8.78
CA ASN A 345 15.12 -4.55 -7.83
C ASN A 345 15.37 -3.75 -6.54
N PHE A 346 15.82 -2.49 -6.59
CA PHE A 346 15.63 -1.47 -7.64
C PHE A 346 16.95 -0.82 -8.15
N ARG A 347 16.90 0.03 -9.17
CA ARG A 347 17.98 0.98 -9.48
C ARG A 347 17.60 2.40 -9.08
N GLY A 348 18.32 2.98 -8.13
CA GLY A 348 18.05 4.32 -7.60
C GLY A 348 18.32 5.43 -8.60
N LYS A 349 17.42 6.41 -8.62
CA LYS A 349 17.50 7.71 -9.30
C LYS A 349 17.04 8.83 -8.37
N ILE A 350 17.45 8.73 -7.11
CA ILE A 350 17.10 9.67 -6.04
C ILE A 350 18.20 10.74 -6.00
N PRO A 351 17.98 11.96 -6.54
CA PRO A 351 18.99 13.00 -6.52
C PRO A 351 19.08 13.66 -5.15
N ASP A 352 20.25 14.21 -4.85
CA ASP A 352 20.49 15.01 -3.64
C ASP A 352 20.03 14.30 -2.36
N LYS A 353 19.53 15.06 -1.40
CA LYS A 353 19.03 14.59 -0.09
C LYS A 353 17.54 14.26 -0.12
N ASN A 354 16.98 13.96 -1.29
CA ASN A 354 15.57 13.59 -1.37
C ASN A 354 15.34 12.23 -0.70
N THR A 355 14.19 12.08 -0.04
CA THR A 355 13.83 10.87 0.69
C THR A 355 13.00 9.94 -0.19
N CYS A 356 13.26 8.64 -0.09
CA CYS A 356 12.41 7.58 -0.64
C CYS A 356 12.26 6.44 0.38
N ASP A 357 11.07 5.86 0.41
CA ASP A 357 10.75 4.66 1.15
C ASP A 357 10.70 3.46 0.23
N PHE A 358 11.40 2.40 0.65
CA PHE A 358 11.32 1.08 0.06
C PHE A 358 11.08 0.09 1.20
N THR A 359 9.82 -0.09 1.55
CA THR A 359 9.39 -0.76 2.79
C THR A 359 8.52 -1.97 2.51
N ASN A 360 8.63 -3.05 3.28
CA ASN A 360 7.71 -4.20 3.20
C ASN A 360 7.49 -4.82 1.80
N ASN A 361 8.47 -4.74 0.90
CA ASN A 361 8.40 -5.40 -0.41
C ASN A 361 8.95 -6.83 -0.35
N VAL A 362 8.50 -7.67 -1.28
CA VAL A 362 9.08 -9.00 -1.51
C VAL A 362 9.85 -9.01 -2.82
N ILE A 363 11.16 -9.23 -2.75
CA ILE A 363 12.02 -9.38 -3.93
C ILE A 363 12.36 -10.85 -4.11
N TYR A 364 12.05 -11.42 -5.27
CA TYR A 364 12.19 -12.85 -5.53
C TYR A 364 12.91 -13.17 -6.85
N ASN A 365 13.80 -14.17 -6.79
CA ASN A 365 14.37 -14.85 -7.96
C ASN A 365 15.05 -13.91 -8.98
N TRP A 366 15.85 -12.96 -8.48
CA TRP A 366 16.67 -12.10 -9.34
C TRP A 366 17.82 -12.88 -9.98
N GLY A 367 18.44 -12.33 -11.03
CA GLY A 367 19.59 -12.95 -11.70
C GLY A 367 20.91 -12.73 -10.96
N TYR A 368 21.43 -11.50 -11.00
CA TYR A 368 22.78 -11.21 -10.53
C TYR A 368 22.92 -10.02 -9.57
N GLN A 369 21.89 -9.16 -9.41
CA GLN A 369 21.94 -8.00 -8.52
C GLN A 369 20.53 -7.47 -8.25
N THR A 370 20.28 -6.92 -7.07
CA THR A 370 19.01 -6.26 -6.71
C THR A 370 19.17 -4.74 -6.71
N THR A 371 19.61 -4.14 -5.60
CA THR A 371 19.59 -2.69 -5.37
C THR A 371 20.93 -2.03 -5.69
N TYR A 372 20.91 -0.96 -6.49
CA TYR A 372 22.10 -0.14 -6.77
C TYR A 372 21.72 1.21 -7.41
N GLY A 373 22.69 2.09 -7.70
CA GLY A 373 22.47 3.32 -8.46
C GLY A 373 22.64 4.58 -7.61
N THR A 374 21.93 5.66 -7.98
CA THR A 374 21.92 6.92 -7.25
C THR A 374 20.95 6.80 -6.09
N ILE A 375 21.49 6.73 -4.87
CA ILE A 375 20.74 6.64 -3.63
C ILE A 375 20.87 8.01 -2.96
N GLY A 376 19.76 8.63 -2.56
CA GLY A 376 19.71 9.85 -1.74
C GLY A 376 19.47 9.46 -0.28
N HIS A 377 18.42 9.97 0.34
CA HIS A 377 17.93 9.42 1.61
C HIS A 377 16.99 8.24 1.35
N LEU A 378 17.32 7.08 1.90
CA LEU A 378 16.58 5.84 1.66
C LEU A 378 16.20 5.17 2.97
N ASN A 379 14.90 4.99 3.20
CA ASN A 379 14.39 4.03 4.19
C ASN A 379 14.22 2.68 3.49
N TYR A 380 15.05 1.68 3.85
CA TYR A 380 14.98 0.32 3.31
C TYR A 380 14.65 -0.65 4.44
N VAL A 381 13.35 -0.85 4.70
CA VAL A 381 12.87 -1.44 5.96
C VAL A 381 11.86 -2.55 5.76
N GLY A 382 12.00 -3.64 6.52
CA GLY A 382 10.96 -4.68 6.56
C GLY A 382 10.76 -5.44 5.24
N ASN A 383 11.71 -5.40 4.31
CA ASN A 383 11.61 -6.12 3.03
C ASN A 383 12.01 -7.59 3.21
N THR A 384 11.43 -8.48 2.41
CA THR A 384 11.91 -9.87 2.27
C THR A 384 12.61 -10.06 0.93
N LEU A 385 13.88 -10.49 0.97
CA LEU A 385 14.65 -10.86 -0.21
C LEU A 385 14.85 -12.38 -0.22
N LYS A 386 14.22 -13.05 -1.18
CA LYS A 386 14.26 -14.51 -1.30
C LYS A 386 14.97 -14.94 -2.58
N LYS A 387 16.03 -15.74 -2.43
CA LYS A 387 16.73 -16.35 -3.57
C LYS A 387 15.79 -17.33 -4.28
N GLY A 388 15.87 -17.36 -5.60
CA GLY A 388 15.19 -18.37 -6.41
C GLY A 388 16.17 -19.15 -7.30
N PRO A 389 15.68 -20.08 -8.13
CA PRO A 389 16.52 -20.92 -8.99
C PRO A 389 17.46 -20.14 -9.91
N SER A 390 17.06 -18.94 -10.36
CA SER A 390 17.83 -18.07 -11.25
C SER A 390 18.82 -17.16 -10.53
N THR A 391 18.81 -17.13 -9.20
CA THR A 391 19.73 -16.30 -8.41
C THR A 391 21.13 -16.86 -8.35
N LYS A 392 22.03 -16.30 -9.18
CA LYS A 392 23.45 -16.69 -9.28
C LYS A 392 24.43 -15.59 -8.86
N GLY A 393 23.95 -14.53 -8.24
CA GLY A 393 24.76 -13.40 -7.78
C GLY A 393 23.95 -12.42 -6.97
N GLY A 394 24.57 -11.28 -6.61
CA GLY A 394 23.87 -10.21 -5.91
C GLY A 394 23.50 -10.59 -4.48
N ASN A 395 24.29 -11.47 -3.87
CA ASN A 395 24.11 -11.87 -2.48
C ASN A 395 24.17 -10.62 -1.58
N ASN A 396 25.09 -9.70 -1.86
CA ASN A 396 25.07 -8.36 -1.28
C ASN A 396 24.06 -7.53 -2.08
N TYR A 397 22.91 -7.27 -1.46
CA TYR A 397 21.67 -6.85 -2.10
C TYR A 397 21.51 -5.33 -2.18
N VAL A 398 22.39 -4.56 -1.55
CA VAL A 398 22.53 -3.14 -1.85
C VAL A 398 23.98 -2.88 -2.23
N SER A 399 24.19 -2.49 -3.48
CA SER A 399 25.47 -1.99 -3.95
C SER A 399 25.42 -0.48 -3.96
N VAL A 400 26.14 0.13 -3.02
CA VAL A 400 26.42 1.55 -3.04
C VAL A 400 27.55 1.79 -4.04
N ALA A 401 27.22 2.43 -5.15
CA ALA A 401 28.14 2.66 -6.26
C ALA A 401 28.66 4.11 -6.31
N ASP A 402 29.64 4.33 -7.18
CA ASP A 402 30.11 5.65 -7.60
C ASP A 402 29.06 6.33 -8.48
N SER A 403 27.97 6.81 -7.88
CA SER A 403 26.91 7.53 -8.60
C SER A 403 27.29 9.00 -8.91
N GLY A 404 28.54 9.41 -8.69
CA GLY A 404 28.93 10.83 -8.64
C GLY A 404 28.30 11.62 -7.48
N THR A 405 27.41 10.98 -6.71
CA THR A 405 26.80 11.54 -5.50
C THR A 405 27.82 11.46 -4.37
N LYS A 406 28.17 12.63 -3.83
CA LYS A 406 29.11 12.73 -2.73
C LYS A 406 28.52 12.12 -1.43
N PRO A 407 29.33 11.49 -0.56
CA PRO A 407 28.86 10.87 0.68
C PRO A 407 27.97 11.76 1.57
N GLU A 408 28.22 13.06 1.64
CA GLU A 408 27.43 14.02 2.41
C GLU A 408 25.98 14.24 1.90
N ASN A 409 25.67 13.71 0.71
CA ASN A 409 24.39 13.90 0.03
C ASN A 409 23.51 12.65 0.03
N TYR A 410 23.88 11.56 0.70
CA TYR A 410 23.02 10.38 0.79
C TYR A 410 23.23 9.58 2.07
N SER A 411 22.19 8.91 2.53
CA SER A 411 22.23 8.06 3.73
C SER A 411 21.11 7.02 3.69
N ILE A 412 21.33 5.87 4.31
CA ILE A 412 20.40 4.74 4.30
C ILE A 412 20.01 4.43 5.75
N TYR A 413 18.71 4.37 6.02
CA TYR A 413 18.15 3.76 7.21
C TYR A 413 17.72 2.33 6.83
N LEU A 414 18.37 1.34 7.42
CA LEU A 414 18.27 -0.07 7.04
C LEU A 414 18.01 -0.93 8.27
N THR A 415 16.81 -1.50 8.37
CA THR A 415 16.45 -2.38 9.50
C THR A 415 15.32 -3.36 9.14
N GLY A 416 15.17 -4.42 9.92
CA GLY A 416 14.03 -5.34 9.84
C GLY A 416 13.90 -6.15 8.54
N ASN A 417 14.89 -6.14 7.64
CA ASN A 417 14.83 -6.90 6.39
C ASN A 417 15.17 -8.38 6.64
N ARG A 418 14.46 -9.25 5.94
CA ARG A 418 14.58 -10.71 6.00
C ARG A 418 15.21 -11.25 4.72
N PHE A 419 16.19 -12.16 4.86
CA PHE A 419 16.91 -12.78 3.73
C PHE A 419 16.71 -14.28 3.75
N LEU A 420 16.24 -14.85 2.64
CA LEU A 420 15.87 -16.25 2.55
C LEU A 420 16.58 -16.95 1.39
N ASN A 421 16.98 -18.20 1.63
CA ASN A 421 17.21 -19.18 0.57
C ASN A 421 15.89 -19.57 -0.10
N SER A 422 15.97 -20.26 -1.25
CA SER A 422 14.78 -20.71 -1.98
C SER A 422 13.86 -21.61 -1.15
N ASN A 423 14.42 -22.39 -0.23
CA ASN A 423 13.69 -23.28 0.68
C ASN A 423 13.16 -22.60 1.96
N ASN A 424 13.07 -21.26 1.99
CA ASN A 424 12.63 -20.46 3.15
C ASN A 424 13.52 -20.51 4.39
N THR A 425 14.72 -21.10 4.31
CA THR A 425 15.69 -20.99 5.40
C THR A 425 16.38 -19.62 5.39
N PRO A 426 16.73 -19.05 6.56
CA PRO A 426 17.50 -17.83 6.63
C PRO A 426 18.79 -17.93 5.80
N TYR A 427 19.00 -16.95 4.93
CA TYR A 427 20.25 -16.78 4.22
C TYR A 427 21.21 -16.00 5.11
N ASN A 428 22.34 -16.64 5.46
CA ASN A 428 23.49 -16.11 6.20
C ASN A 428 23.16 -15.22 7.43
N ASP A 429 24.14 -14.45 7.88
CA ASP A 429 24.06 -13.57 9.04
C ASP A 429 23.48 -12.18 8.75
N PHE A 430 22.97 -11.93 7.53
CA PHE A 430 22.31 -10.67 7.19
C PHE A 430 21.00 -10.50 7.95
N ASN A 431 20.33 -11.59 8.31
CA ASN A 431 19.12 -11.56 9.14
C ASN A 431 19.40 -11.08 10.57
N THR A 432 20.62 -11.28 11.07
CA THR A 432 21.04 -10.76 12.37
C THR A 432 21.56 -9.33 12.26
N TYR A 433 22.27 -9.03 11.16
CA TYR A 433 22.80 -7.70 10.92
C TYR A 433 22.73 -7.31 9.44
N ASN A 434 21.66 -6.59 9.06
CA ASN A 434 21.38 -6.22 7.67
C ASN A 434 22.53 -5.44 7.00
N TRP A 435 23.36 -4.70 7.74
CA TRP A 435 24.44 -3.93 7.12
C TRP A 435 25.53 -4.78 6.46
N LYS A 436 25.66 -6.07 6.83
CA LYS A 436 26.56 -7.02 6.15
C LYS A 436 26.21 -7.28 4.69
N GLY A 437 24.97 -6.98 4.30
CA GLY A 437 24.51 -7.12 2.93
C GLY A 437 24.77 -5.93 2.01
N ILE A 438 25.40 -4.87 2.53
CA ILE A 438 25.83 -3.72 1.73
C ILE A 438 27.19 -4.02 1.07
N THR A 439 27.39 -3.55 -0.15
CA THR A 439 28.71 -3.49 -0.79
C THR A 439 29.02 -2.09 -1.28
N TYR A 440 30.25 -1.65 -1.03
CA TYR A 440 30.76 -0.35 -1.47
C TYR A 440 31.71 -0.57 -2.64
N LYS A 441 31.43 0.09 -3.78
CA LYS A 441 32.32 0.05 -4.96
C LYS A 441 33.37 1.17 -4.97
N ASP A 442 33.19 2.16 -4.10
CA ASP A 442 34.05 3.33 -3.95
C ASP A 442 34.57 3.35 -2.51
N GLY A 443 35.90 3.34 -2.37
CA GLY A 443 36.57 3.21 -1.07
C GLY A 443 36.38 4.40 -0.13
N SER A 444 35.85 5.53 -0.62
CA SER A 444 35.45 6.66 0.23
C SER A 444 34.16 6.39 1.00
N LYS A 445 33.44 5.31 0.70
CA LYS A 445 32.13 4.97 1.27
C LYS A 445 32.25 3.74 2.15
N ASN A 446 31.59 3.79 3.30
CA ASN A 446 31.52 2.69 4.25
C ASN A 446 30.26 2.83 5.12
N GLU A 447 30.04 1.90 6.03
CA GLU A 447 28.89 1.97 6.92
C GLU A 447 28.86 3.27 7.73
N GLY A 448 30.00 3.68 8.30
CA GLY A 448 30.10 4.84 9.19
C GLY A 448 29.71 6.18 8.55
N ASN A 449 29.77 6.29 7.22
CA ASN A 449 29.37 7.51 6.50
C ASN A 449 28.15 7.36 5.58
N THR A 450 27.52 6.18 5.56
CA THR A 450 26.28 5.97 4.79
C THR A 450 25.09 5.56 5.66
N LYS A 451 25.33 5.16 6.90
CA LYS A 451 24.30 4.75 7.85
C LYS A 451 23.61 5.95 8.50
N SER A 452 22.29 5.90 8.51
CA SER A 452 21.47 6.66 9.45
C SER A 452 20.94 5.74 10.54
N ASN A 453 20.92 6.23 11.78
CA ASN A 453 20.31 5.54 12.92
C ASN A 453 18.85 5.91 13.13
N THR A 454 18.37 6.95 12.47
CA THR A 454 16.97 7.38 12.51
C THR A 454 16.35 7.29 11.12
N PRO A 455 15.06 6.94 11.02
CA PRO A 455 14.37 6.97 9.74
C PRO A 455 14.29 8.39 9.19
N PHE A 456 14.21 8.49 7.86
CA PHE A 456 13.96 9.76 7.19
C PHE A 456 12.46 9.99 7.08
N ILE A 457 12.03 11.24 7.27
CA ILE A 457 10.64 11.64 7.05
C ILE A 457 10.42 12.03 5.58
N MET A 458 9.18 11.90 5.11
CA MET A 458 8.75 12.42 3.80
C MET A 458 7.70 13.49 4.04
N GLN A 459 8.14 14.74 4.07
CA GLN A 459 7.28 15.89 4.34
C GLN A 459 6.42 16.19 3.10
N ASN A 460 5.09 16.11 3.25
CA ASN A 460 4.12 16.58 2.26
C ASN A 460 3.22 17.64 2.93
N GLY A 461 3.57 18.92 2.74
CA GLY A 461 2.95 20.00 3.50
C GLY A 461 3.26 19.88 5.00
N SER A 462 2.23 19.86 5.84
CA SER A 462 2.36 19.62 7.30
C SER A 462 2.47 18.14 7.65
N ASP A 463 2.13 17.23 6.74
CA ASP A 463 1.99 15.81 7.03
C ASP A 463 3.28 15.03 6.79
N ASN A 464 3.56 14.06 7.68
CA ASN A 464 4.51 13.00 7.37
C ASN A 464 3.82 11.96 6.47
N SER A 465 4.41 11.72 5.31
CA SER A 465 3.94 10.74 4.33
C SER A 465 4.88 9.55 4.24
N SER A 466 5.75 9.34 5.23
CA SER A 466 6.60 8.16 5.27
C SER A 466 5.84 6.92 5.73
N THR A 467 5.95 5.86 4.93
CA THR A 467 5.46 4.52 5.24
C THR A 467 6.17 3.87 6.43
N ILE A 468 7.26 4.46 6.92
CA ILE A 468 7.98 3.95 8.08
C ILE A 468 7.12 3.98 9.36
N GLU A 469 6.15 4.91 9.42
CA GLU A 469 5.23 5.04 10.55
C GLU A 469 4.26 3.84 10.66
N HIS A 470 4.09 3.09 9.58
CA HIS A 470 3.14 1.96 9.48
C HIS A 470 3.84 0.66 9.05
N VAL A 471 5.15 0.55 9.28
CA VAL A 471 5.93 -0.59 8.80
C VAL A 471 5.55 -1.86 9.55
N GLU A 472 5.38 -2.95 8.80
CA GLU A 472 5.15 -4.29 9.37
C GLU A 472 6.46 -5.06 9.52
N SER A 473 6.44 -6.15 10.27
CA SER A 473 7.54 -7.12 10.22
C SER A 473 7.68 -7.69 8.80
N ALA A 474 8.91 -8.01 8.38
CA ALA A 474 9.15 -8.57 7.05
C ALA A 474 8.42 -9.91 6.81
N GLU A 475 8.10 -10.65 7.87
CA GLU A 475 7.31 -11.88 7.82
C GLU A 475 5.83 -11.59 7.54
N ARG A 476 5.20 -10.68 8.28
CA ARG A 476 3.80 -10.30 8.06
C ARG A 476 3.63 -9.65 6.69
N ALA A 477 4.56 -8.76 6.31
CA ALA A 477 4.60 -8.16 4.99
C ALA A 477 4.73 -9.21 3.88
N TYR A 478 5.54 -10.26 4.07
CA TYR A 478 5.69 -11.34 3.08
C TYR A 478 4.36 -12.03 2.81
N ASP A 479 3.62 -12.40 3.86
CA ASP A 479 2.31 -13.04 3.72
C ASP A 479 1.28 -12.11 3.09
N ASN A 480 1.26 -10.83 3.50
CA ASN A 480 0.39 -9.81 2.94
C ASN A 480 0.67 -9.59 1.44
N VAL A 481 1.93 -9.43 1.04
CA VAL A 481 2.31 -9.25 -0.37
C VAL A 481 1.87 -10.44 -1.22
N LEU A 482 2.12 -11.68 -0.78
CA LEU A 482 1.72 -12.86 -1.55
C LEU A 482 0.19 -13.00 -1.66
N THR A 483 -0.53 -12.55 -0.64
CA THR A 483 -1.99 -12.66 -0.56
C THR A 483 -2.73 -11.56 -1.33
N TYR A 484 -2.20 -10.34 -1.34
CA TYR A 484 -2.93 -9.17 -1.84
C TYR A 484 -2.32 -8.56 -3.11
N ALA A 485 -1.00 -8.63 -3.33
CA ALA A 485 -0.40 -7.92 -4.47
C ALA A 485 -0.83 -8.47 -5.84
N GLY A 486 -1.14 -7.56 -6.76
CA GLY A 486 -1.52 -7.85 -8.16
C GLY A 486 -2.86 -7.24 -8.55
N ASN A 487 -3.22 -7.35 -9.82
CA ASN A 487 -4.37 -6.64 -10.38
C ASN A 487 -5.72 -7.34 -10.18
N GLY A 488 -6.06 -7.81 -8.97
CA GLY A 488 -7.37 -8.41 -8.71
C GLY A 488 -7.97 -7.95 -7.39
N ILE A 489 -9.29 -7.72 -7.36
CA ILE A 489 -10.03 -7.33 -6.14
C ILE A 489 -10.03 -8.38 -5.01
N SER A 490 -9.51 -9.56 -5.31
CA SER A 490 -9.22 -10.63 -4.36
C SER A 490 -8.17 -11.57 -4.98
N SER A 491 -7.59 -12.43 -4.14
CA SER A 491 -6.52 -13.34 -4.55
C SER A 491 -6.91 -14.28 -5.70
N ASP A 492 -8.16 -14.74 -5.74
CA ASP A 492 -8.72 -15.60 -6.78
C ASP A 492 -9.07 -14.84 -8.07
N LYS A 493 -9.17 -13.51 -8.05
CA LYS A 493 -9.50 -12.69 -9.22
C LYS A 493 -8.28 -12.14 -9.95
N ARG A 494 -7.08 -12.22 -9.36
CA ARG A 494 -5.82 -11.88 -10.03
C ARG A 494 -5.64 -12.64 -11.36
N ILE A 495 -4.98 -12.00 -12.33
CA ILE A 495 -4.61 -12.69 -13.58
C ILE A 495 -3.63 -13.85 -13.31
N SER A 496 -3.56 -14.80 -14.25
CA SER A 496 -2.80 -16.04 -14.09
C SER A 496 -1.34 -15.82 -13.70
N ILE A 497 -0.67 -14.84 -14.30
CA ILE A 497 0.75 -14.58 -14.05
C ILE A 497 1.02 -14.01 -12.66
N ASP A 498 0.12 -13.19 -12.10
CA ASP A 498 0.30 -12.64 -10.75
C ASP A 498 0.15 -13.76 -9.71
N LYS A 499 -0.82 -14.67 -9.90
CA LYS A 499 -0.96 -15.89 -9.10
C LYS A 499 0.26 -16.79 -9.21
N GLN A 500 0.79 -16.95 -10.42
CA GLN A 500 2.00 -17.74 -10.67
C GLN A 500 3.19 -17.14 -9.92
N CYS A 501 3.45 -15.84 -10.03
CA CYS A 501 4.54 -15.19 -9.31
C CYS A 501 4.42 -15.37 -7.79
N ALA A 502 3.22 -15.21 -7.23
CA ALA A 502 2.99 -15.42 -5.81
C ALA A 502 3.27 -16.87 -5.39
N ALA A 503 2.78 -17.85 -6.16
CA ALA A 503 2.98 -19.27 -5.89
C ALA A 503 4.46 -19.68 -6.03
N GLU A 504 5.14 -19.23 -7.08
CA GLU A 504 6.57 -19.49 -7.29
C GLU A 504 7.42 -18.86 -6.17
N THR A 505 7.07 -17.66 -5.74
CA THR A 505 7.72 -16.98 -4.62
C THR A 505 7.53 -17.75 -3.32
N LYS A 506 6.31 -18.22 -3.02
CA LYS A 506 6.02 -19.05 -1.83
C LYS A 506 6.84 -20.33 -1.83
N ASN A 507 6.85 -21.03 -2.97
CA ASN A 507 7.43 -22.36 -3.10
C ASN A 507 8.93 -22.36 -3.39
N GLY A 508 9.54 -21.22 -3.70
CA GLY A 508 10.96 -21.18 -4.06
C GLY A 508 11.25 -21.79 -5.44
N THR A 509 10.27 -21.74 -6.34
CA THR A 509 10.33 -22.32 -7.70
C THR A 509 10.31 -21.24 -8.78
N GLY A 510 10.09 -21.60 -10.04
CA GLY A 510 10.06 -20.66 -11.16
C GLY A 510 11.43 -20.36 -11.76
N SER A 511 11.47 -19.39 -12.67
CA SER A 511 12.67 -19.05 -13.45
C SER A 511 12.57 -17.62 -13.98
N LEU A 512 13.71 -17.05 -14.39
CA LEU A 512 13.68 -15.98 -15.39
C LEU A 512 13.18 -16.55 -16.73
N VAL A 513 12.56 -15.71 -17.54
CA VAL A 513 11.93 -16.12 -18.81
C VAL A 513 12.31 -15.18 -19.95
N GLY A 514 12.18 -15.65 -21.19
CA GLY A 514 12.27 -14.81 -22.37
C GLY A 514 11.55 -15.41 -23.56
N ALA A 515 11.01 -14.55 -24.41
CA ALA A 515 10.20 -14.96 -25.55
C ALA A 515 11.03 -15.47 -26.73
N ARG A 516 12.30 -15.06 -26.84
CA ARG A 516 13.14 -15.47 -27.96
C ARG A 516 13.58 -16.94 -27.81
N PRO A 517 13.62 -17.75 -28.89
CA PRO A 517 14.10 -19.13 -28.85
C PRO A 517 15.61 -19.24 -28.56
N TYR A 518 16.03 -20.25 -27.80
CA TYR A 518 17.44 -20.46 -27.40
C TYR A 518 18.40 -20.60 -28.59
N ASN A 519 17.96 -21.26 -29.67
CA ASN A 519 18.78 -21.49 -30.86
C ASN A 519 19.14 -20.20 -31.60
N GLU A 520 18.42 -19.09 -31.37
CA GLU A 520 18.76 -17.78 -31.93
C GLU A 520 19.80 -17.01 -31.10
N ALA A 521 20.12 -17.47 -29.88
CA ALA A 521 21.10 -16.83 -29.02
C ALA A 521 22.53 -16.97 -29.59
N ASN A 522 23.32 -15.89 -29.50
CA ASN A 522 24.76 -15.97 -29.73
C ASN A 522 25.48 -16.64 -28.53
N SER A 523 26.77 -16.95 -28.66
CA SER A 523 27.52 -17.69 -27.64
C SER A 523 27.54 -17.00 -26.26
N SER A 524 27.63 -15.67 -26.22
CA SER A 524 27.60 -14.91 -24.96
C SER A 524 26.23 -15.00 -24.30
N GLN A 525 25.16 -14.81 -25.09
CA GLN A 525 23.78 -14.95 -24.62
C GLN A 525 23.49 -16.36 -24.10
N LYS A 526 23.96 -17.42 -24.79
CA LYS A 526 23.82 -18.80 -24.33
C LYS A 526 24.46 -19.00 -22.96
N SER A 527 25.68 -18.49 -22.77
CA SER A 527 26.36 -18.56 -21.47
C SER A 527 25.55 -17.93 -20.35
N ASP A 528 24.94 -16.77 -20.58
CA ASP A 528 24.11 -16.11 -19.56
C ASP A 528 22.77 -16.84 -19.34
N ILE A 529 22.13 -17.33 -20.42
CA ILE A 529 20.91 -18.13 -20.33
C ILE A 529 21.15 -19.37 -19.46
N ASP A 530 22.21 -20.12 -19.75
CA ASP A 530 22.55 -21.35 -19.03
C ASP A 530 22.92 -21.05 -17.58
N LYS A 531 23.67 -19.97 -17.35
CA LYS A 531 24.04 -19.51 -16.00
C LYS A 531 22.80 -19.23 -15.16
N TYR A 532 21.89 -18.37 -15.63
CA TYR A 532 20.72 -17.94 -14.86
C TYR A 532 19.51 -18.86 -15.02
N GLY A 533 19.61 -19.93 -15.81
CA GLY A 533 18.51 -20.86 -16.09
C GLY A 533 17.30 -20.17 -16.72
N ILE A 534 17.53 -19.28 -17.69
CA ILE A 534 16.46 -18.53 -18.36
C ILE A 534 15.66 -19.48 -19.25
N LYS A 535 14.34 -19.57 -19.04
CA LYS A 535 13.46 -20.32 -19.95
C LYS A 535 13.21 -19.51 -21.21
N CYS A 536 13.68 -20.00 -22.35
CA CYS A 536 13.53 -19.38 -23.66
C CYS A 536 12.24 -19.84 -24.38
N GLY A 537 11.79 -19.07 -25.38
CA GLY A 537 10.60 -19.40 -26.17
C GLY A 537 9.27 -19.32 -25.40
N VAL A 538 9.26 -18.64 -24.24
CA VAL A 538 8.07 -18.54 -23.38
C VAL A 538 7.12 -17.51 -23.96
N LYS A 539 5.85 -17.88 -24.12
CA LYS A 539 4.80 -16.96 -24.53
C LYS A 539 4.04 -16.46 -23.31
N PHE A 540 3.73 -15.17 -23.27
CA PHE A 540 2.80 -14.64 -22.28
C PHE A 540 1.36 -14.95 -22.68
N GLU A 541 0.61 -15.50 -21.73
CA GLU A 541 -0.83 -15.74 -21.89
C GLU A 541 -1.61 -14.52 -21.39
N TYR A 542 -2.22 -13.82 -22.35
CA TYR A 542 -3.04 -12.65 -22.08
C TYR A 542 -4.45 -13.05 -21.65
N PRO A 543 -5.10 -12.32 -20.73
CA PRO A 543 -6.45 -12.64 -20.29
C PRO A 543 -7.46 -12.49 -21.44
N PRO A 544 -8.43 -13.42 -21.57
CA PRO A 544 -9.48 -13.35 -22.58
C PRO A 544 -10.41 -12.16 -22.31
N ALA A 545 -11.12 -11.72 -23.34
CA ALA A 545 -12.10 -10.66 -23.21
C ALA A 545 -13.31 -11.11 -22.37
N ILE A 546 -13.77 -10.24 -21.46
CA ILE A 546 -15.08 -10.34 -20.82
C ILE A 546 -15.85 -9.09 -21.21
N THR A 547 -16.84 -9.26 -22.09
CA THR A 547 -17.66 -8.16 -22.63
C THR A 547 -19.06 -8.10 -22.06
N LYS A 548 -19.42 -9.09 -21.23
CA LYS A 548 -20.68 -9.12 -20.51
C LYS A 548 -20.55 -8.27 -19.25
N TYR A 549 -21.41 -7.25 -19.15
CA TYR A 549 -21.53 -6.37 -17.99
C TYR A 549 -22.92 -6.55 -17.40
N ASP A 550 -23.00 -7.25 -16.27
CA ASP A 550 -24.27 -7.64 -15.62
C ASP A 550 -24.70 -6.68 -14.52
N ILE A 551 -24.01 -5.55 -14.36
CA ILE A 551 -24.36 -4.50 -13.40
C ILE A 551 -25.36 -3.56 -14.07
N ILE A 552 -26.48 -3.33 -13.38
CA ILE A 552 -27.50 -2.34 -13.77
C ILE A 552 -27.12 -1.01 -13.12
N ASP A 553 -26.99 0.01 -13.96
CA ASP A 553 -26.67 1.40 -13.65
C ASP A 553 -27.53 2.21 -14.63
N THR A 554 -28.73 2.58 -14.18
CA THR A 554 -29.83 3.05 -15.02
C THR A 554 -29.58 4.47 -15.54
N ASP A 555 -28.96 5.34 -14.74
CA ASP A 555 -28.68 6.73 -15.11
C ASP A 555 -27.26 6.96 -15.65
N GLY A 556 -26.39 5.95 -15.57
CA GLY A 556 -25.06 5.93 -16.14
C GLY A 556 -24.04 6.76 -15.35
N ASP A 557 -24.25 6.96 -14.05
CA ASP A 557 -23.36 7.77 -13.21
C ASP A 557 -22.15 7.00 -12.63
N GLY A 558 -22.10 5.68 -12.84
CA GLY A 558 -21.01 4.81 -12.39
C GLY A 558 -21.29 4.01 -11.14
N MET A 559 -22.42 4.24 -10.46
CA MET A 559 -22.85 3.50 -9.28
C MET A 559 -23.96 2.50 -9.66
N PRO A 560 -23.95 1.25 -9.15
CA PRO A 560 -25.03 0.31 -9.39
C PRO A 560 -26.35 0.70 -8.70
N ASP A 561 -27.48 0.47 -9.36
CA ASP A 561 -28.82 0.80 -8.82
C ASP A 561 -29.04 0.20 -7.42
N ASP A 562 -28.62 -1.04 -7.19
CA ASP A 562 -28.78 -1.73 -5.92
C ASP A 562 -27.88 -1.14 -4.81
N TRP A 563 -26.68 -0.71 -5.18
CA TRP A 563 -25.74 -0.04 -4.28
C TRP A 563 -26.26 1.33 -3.85
N GLU A 564 -26.84 2.08 -4.79
CA GLU A 564 -27.44 3.40 -4.59
C GLU A 564 -28.69 3.33 -3.69
N ILE A 565 -29.63 2.44 -4.01
CA ILE A 565 -30.85 2.23 -3.22
C ILE A 565 -30.49 1.89 -1.78
N ALA A 566 -29.48 1.03 -1.57
CA ALA A 566 -29.01 0.66 -0.23
C ALA A 566 -28.46 1.85 0.57
N ARG A 567 -28.12 2.97 -0.07
CA ARG A 567 -27.55 4.18 0.54
C ARG A 567 -28.47 5.40 0.46
N GLY A 568 -29.70 5.19 0.00
CA GLY A 568 -30.70 6.27 -0.12
C GLY A 568 -30.46 7.23 -1.28
N LEU A 569 -29.66 6.82 -2.27
CA LEU A 569 -29.43 7.59 -3.49
C LEU A 569 -30.49 7.25 -4.56
N ASN A 570 -30.59 8.06 -5.60
CA ASN A 570 -31.61 7.92 -6.64
C ASN A 570 -31.06 7.24 -7.90
N PRO A 571 -31.36 5.95 -8.15
CA PRO A 571 -30.77 5.19 -9.26
C PRO A 571 -31.27 5.61 -10.66
N ASN A 572 -32.20 6.57 -10.74
CA ASN A 572 -32.77 7.02 -12.01
C ASN A 572 -32.31 8.44 -12.38
N SER A 573 -31.35 9.02 -11.66
CA SER A 573 -30.87 10.38 -11.90
C SER A 573 -29.44 10.58 -11.41
N LYS A 574 -28.54 10.77 -12.38
CA LYS A 574 -27.14 11.19 -12.14
C LYS A 574 -26.97 12.57 -11.49
N TYR A 575 -28.08 13.24 -11.16
CA TYR A 575 -28.12 14.54 -10.52
C TYR A 575 -28.87 14.47 -9.20
N ALA A 576 -28.29 15.11 -8.19
CA ALA A 576 -28.92 15.38 -6.92
C ALA A 576 -30.04 16.42 -7.06
N ALA A 577 -30.84 16.59 -6.01
CA ALA A 577 -31.96 17.53 -5.97
C ALA A 577 -31.54 19.01 -6.18
N ASP A 578 -30.29 19.35 -5.87
CA ASP A 578 -29.71 20.68 -6.06
C ASP A 578 -29.09 20.89 -7.47
N GLY A 579 -29.15 19.87 -8.33
CA GLY A 579 -28.62 19.88 -9.69
C GLY A 579 -27.13 19.55 -9.80
N SER A 580 -26.44 19.25 -8.69
CA SER A 580 -25.07 18.73 -8.71
C SER A 580 -25.02 17.28 -9.19
N LEU A 581 -23.84 16.79 -9.59
CA LEU A 581 -23.66 15.38 -9.95
C LEU A 581 -23.78 14.50 -8.71
N GLU A 582 -24.64 13.48 -8.75
CA GLU A 582 -24.85 12.56 -7.64
C GLU A 582 -23.56 11.80 -7.30
N SER A 583 -22.80 11.38 -8.31
CA SER A 583 -21.46 10.79 -8.17
C SER A 583 -20.48 11.63 -7.34
N SER A 584 -20.67 12.95 -7.28
CA SER A 584 -19.82 13.92 -6.59
C SER A 584 -20.34 14.33 -5.21
N GLY A 585 -21.54 13.88 -4.82
CA GLY A 585 -22.05 14.04 -3.46
C GLY A 585 -21.22 13.27 -2.43
N ASP A 586 -21.42 13.52 -1.13
CA ASP A 586 -20.77 12.77 -0.04
C ASP A 586 -21.84 12.41 0.99
N TYR A 587 -22.60 11.35 0.70
CA TYR A 587 -23.74 10.95 1.54
C TYR A 587 -23.36 10.61 2.99
N CYS A 588 -22.09 10.19 3.20
CA CYS A 588 -21.55 9.89 4.53
C CYS A 588 -20.95 11.10 5.25
N GLY A 589 -20.68 12.21 4.54
CA GLY A 589 -19.99 13.37 5.07
C GLY A 589 -18.56 13.11 5.56
N ARG A 590 -17.87 12.08 5.03
CA ARG A 590 -16.51 11.67 5.46
C ARG A 590 -15.40 12.05 4.47
N GLY A 591 -15.71 12.88 3.47
CA GLY A 591 -14.75 13.48 2.55
C GLY A 591 -14.48 12.70 1.26
N TYR A 592 -15.08 11.52 1.07
CA TYR A 592 -15.08 10.81 -0.21
C TYR A 592 -16.38 11.08 -0.95
N THR A 593 -16.33 11.10 -2.29
CA THR A 593 -17.56 11.22 -3.06
C THR A 593 -18.34 9.90 -3.13
N ASN A 594 -19.62 9.95 -3.51
CA ASN A 594 -20.50 8.78 -3.62
C ASN A 594 -19.85 7.70 -4.52
N ILE A 595 -19.31 8.08 -5.68
CA ILE A 595 -18.61 7.13 -6.55
C ILE A 595 -17.36 6.56 -5.88
N GLU A 596 -16.62 7.33 -5.08
CA GLU A 596 -15.44 6.82 -4.38
C GLU A 596 -15.80 5.80 -3.30
N TYR A 597 -16.90 5.97 -2.58
CA TYR A 597 -17.39 4.94 -1.65
C TYR A 597 -17.70 3.64 -2.39
N TYR A 598 -18.37 3.70 -3.54
CA TYR A 598 -18.60 2.52 -4.36
C TYR A 598 -17.28 1.86 -4.79
N LEU A 599 -16.35 2.65 -5.32
CA LEU A 599 -15.03 2.15 -5.74
C LEU A 599 -14.24 1.51 -4.59
N ASN A 600 -14.40 2.00 -3.36
CA ASN A 600 -13.75 1.47 -2.17
C ASN A 600 -14.39 0.16 -1.69
N ASP A 601 -15.73 0.06 -1.72
CA ASP A 601 -16.47 -1.15 -1.34
C ASP A 601 -16.06 -2.37 -2.17
N LEU A 602 -15.73 -2.16 -3.45
CA LEU A 602 -15.24 -3.22 -4.35
C LEU A 602 -13.88 -3.82 -3.92
N THR A 603 -13.15 -3.17 -3.00
CA THR A 603 -11.75 -3.49 -2.70
C THR A 603 -11.51 -4.04 -1.29
N ILE A 604 -12.57 -4.34 -0.54
CA ILE A 604 -12.49 -4.87 0.83
C ILE A 604 -11.59 -6.12 0.91
N ASN A 605 -11.70 -7.01 -0.07
CA ASN A 605 -10.94 -8.26 -0.13
C ASN A 605 -9.56 -8.13 -0.81
N ALA A 606 -9.18 -6.92 -1.23
CA ALA A 606 -7.88 -6.62 -1.79
C ALA A 606 -6.86 -6.19 -0.72
N PHE A 607 -7.28 -5.99 0.53
CA PHE A 607 -6.39 -5.59 1.62
C PHE A 607 -6.51 -6.54 2.82
N PRO A 608 -5.54 -6.50 3.75
CA PRO A 608 -5.73 -7.09 5.07
C PRO A 608 -7.04 -6.63 5.72
N SER A 609 -7.68 -7.54 6.45
CA SER A 609 -8.97 -7.26 7.11
C SER A 609 -8.91 -5.99 7.96
N GLY A 610 -9.92 -5.13 7.84
CA GLY A 610 -10.05 -3.89 8.61
C GLY A 610 -9.45 -2.65 7.95
N ILE A 611 -8.60 -2.79 6.93
CA ILE A 611 -7.99 -1.66 6.20
C ILE A 611 -9.03 -0.92 5.36
N VAL A 612 -9.80 -1.66 4.56
CA VAL A 612 -10.92 -1.13 3.81
C VAL A 612 -12.20 -1.68 4.41
N LYS A 613 -13.08 -0.78 4.84
CA LYS A 613 -14.40 -1.13 5.38
C LYS A 613 -15.46 -0.76 4.36
N ARG A 614 -16.51 -1.57 4.29
CA ARG A 614 -17.71 -1.24 3.52
C ARG A 614 -18.30 0.07 4.03
N SER A 615 -18.69 0.93 3.11
CA SER A 615 -19.45 2.13 3.39
C SER A 615 -20.86 1.79 3.90
N PRO A 616 -21.37 2.50 4.92
CA PRO A 616 -22.63 2.17 5.59
C PRO A 616 -23.82 2.31 4.64
N THR A 617 -24.82 1.45 4.83
CA THR A 617 -26.15 1.59 4.21
C THR A 617 -26.99 2.63 4.94
N LEU A 618 -28.10 3.05 4.33
CA LEU A 618 -29.06 3.95 4.96
C LEU A 618 -29.64 3.42 6.28
N GLN A 619 -29.70 2.09 6.46
CA GLN A 619 -30.19 1.46 7.69
C GLN A 619 -29.14 1.42 8.80
N GLU A 620 -27.86 1.55 8.45
CA GLU A 620 -26.72 1.51 9.39
C GLU A 620 -26.27 2.92 9.83
N MET A 621 -26.77 3.97 9.17
CA MET A 621 -26.62 5.37 9.55
C MET A 621 -27.75 5.78 10.49
#